data_AF-A0AAQ3UEE5-F1
#
_entry.id   AF-A0AAQ3UEE5-F1
#
_cell.length_a   1.000
_cell.length_b   1.000
_cell.length_c   1.000
_cell.angle_alpha   90.00
_cell.angle_beta   90.00
_cell.angle_gamma   90.00
#
_symmetry.space_group_name_H-M   'P 1'
#
loop_
_entity.id
_entity.type
_entity.pdbx_description
1 polymer ?
#
loop_
_entity_poly.entity_id
_entity_poly.type
_entity_poly.pdbx_seq_one_letter_code
_entity_poly.pdbx_strand_id
1 'polypeptide(L)'
;MLFLHAALVAVAAGRGSGDNPTDGFEKVELADGDFMVQSPYNVPESQRFRYRDGVRTFWVYKTDMPFNTAIHTNPRSEAMIRGHEYSSGVWQFEGDGYVPAGTSGASVMQIHTAGEGSAAHETVLMLHVYDGVLRFYNGAAVQRSIYDRWFQLNIVHDVAASTVAVYVDGRRSRAVHKASGAFLNSLCSTMTQQRLTDLAIIALESGLLDKIEYEDIIEEFISRNTKRMKLFKASVFAGTALRRRFGASVIPGESYYFKFGVYMQHQDQSSCMESRWANVTLYTKQ
;
A
#
# COMPACT_ATOMS: atom_id res chain seq x y z
N MET A 1 46.86 -2.22 35.24
CA MET A 1 45.52 -1.86 34.73
C MET A 1 45.33 -2.59 33.40
N LEU A 2 44.75 -3.79 33.45
CA LEU A 2 44.58 -4.69 32.31
C LEU A 2 43.17 -4.45 31.74
N PHE A 3 43.05 -3.98 30.49
CA PHE A 3 41.75 -3.77 29.83
C PHE A 3 41.25 -5.09 29.23
N LEU A 4 40.20 -5.66 29.82
CA LEU A 4 39.48 -6.81 29.29
C LEU A 4 38.60 -6.37 28.11
N HIS A 5 38.87 -6.88 26.90
CA HIS A 5 37.99 -6.73 25.75
C HIS A 5 36.85 -7.74 25.84
N ALA A 6 35.61 -7.29 26.05
CA ALA A 6 34.43 -8.13 25.95
C ALA A 6 34.06 -8.28 24.45
N ALA A 7 34.25 -9.47 23.91
CA ALA A 7 33.73 -9.84 22.59
C ALA A 7 32.22 -10.10 22.71
N LEU A 8 31.42 -9.33 21.99
CA LEU A 8 29.98 -9.54 21.87
C LEU A 8 29.73 -10.69 20.90
N VAL A 9 29.43 -11.87 21.42
CA VAL A 9 28.95 -13.01 20.63
C VAL A 9 27.46 -12.79 20.35
N ALA A 10 27.12 -12.45 19.11
CA ALA A 10 25.74 -12.44 18.65
C ALA A 10 25.21 -13.88 18.62
N VAL A 11 24.30 -14.20 19.53
CA VAL A 11 23.56 -15.47 19.49
C VAL A 11 22.51 -15.35 18.38
N ALA A 12 22.75 -16.05 17.27
CA ALA A 12 21.72 -16.27 16.26
C ALA A 12 20.59 -17.10 16.89
N ALA A 13 19.43 -16.47 17.10
CA ALA A 13 18.21 -17.18 17.47
C ALA A 13 17.82 -18.11 16.31
N GLY A 14 17.65 -19.40 16.63
CA GLY A 14 17.30 -20.44 15.65
C GLY A 14 16.00 -20.12 14.91
N ARG A 15 16.08 -20.12 13.58
CA ARG A 15 14.91 -20.11 12.69
C ARG A 15 14.13 -21.41 12.88
N GLY A 16 12.90 -21.31 13.37
CA GLY A 16 11.93 -22.40 13.29
C GLY A 16 11.61 -22.72 11.82
N SER A 17 11.25 -23.97 11.56
CA SER A 17 10.91 -24.52 10.24
C SER A 17 9.56 -23.99 9.71
N GLY A 18 9.46 -22.68 9.51
CA GLY A 18 8.42 -22.07 8.67
C GLY A 18 8.93 -22.01 7.23
N ASP A 19 8.08 -22.35 6.27
CA ASP A 19 8.38 -22.25 4.83
C ASP A 19 9.11 -20.93 4.55
N ASN A 20 10.28 -21.02 3.91
CA ASN A 20 11.04 -19.83 3.55
C ASN A 20 10.18 -18.98 2.60
N PRO A 21 9.76 -17.76 2.96
CA PRO A 21 8.85 -16.96 2.13
C PRO A 21 9.48 -16.53 0.79
N THR A 22 10.79 -16.72 0.61
CA THR A 22 11.53 -16.46 -0.62
C THR A 22 11.84 -17.70 -1.45
N ASP A 23 11.33 -18.89 -1.08
CA ASP A 23 11.64 -20.12 -1.81
C ASP A 23 11.10 -20.10 -3.25
N GLY A 24 11.98 -20.37 -4.22
CA GLY A 24 11.67 -20.32 -5.65
C GLY A 24 11.48 -18.92 -6.23
N PHE A 25 11.84 -17.85 -5.51
CA PHE A 25 11.87 -16.50 -6.06
C PHE A 25 13.26 -16.11 -6.58
N GLU A 26 13.28 -15.29 -7.62
CA GLU A 26 14.47 -14.59 -8.10
C GLU A 26 14.56 -13.21 -7.44
N LYS A 27 15.75 -12.84 -6.97
CA LYS A 27 16.00 -11.51 -6.38
C LYS A 27 16.07 -10.46 -7.49
N VAL A 28 15.39 -9.34 -7.27
CA VAL A 28 15.45 -8.16 -8.13
C VAL A 28 16.56 -7.24 -7.62
N GLU A 29 17.44 -6.80 -8.51
CA GLU A 29 18.47 -5.81 -8.19
C GLU A 29 17.85 -4.41 -8.07
N LEU A 30 18.06 -3.76 -6.92
CA LEU A 30 17.58 -2.41 -6.64
C LEU A 30 18.75 -1.45 -6.53
N ALA A 31 18.73 -0.37 -7.30
CA ALA A 31 19.67 0.74 -7.17
C ALA A 31 19.12 1.81 -6.21
N ASP A 32 20.01 2.63 -5.64
CA ASP A 32 19.57 3.73 -4.76
C ASP A 32 18.61 4.71 -5.46
N GLY A 33 18.76 4.89 -6.78
CA GLY A 33 17.87 5.73 -7.60
C GLY A 33 16.45 5.19 -7.80
N ASP A 34 16.21 3.91 -7.49
CA ASP A 34 14.88 3.29 -7.65
C ASP A 34 13.92 3.74 -6.53
N PHE A 35 14.46 4.24 -5.42
CA PHE A 35 13.69 4.71 -4.26
C PHE A 35 13.34 6.18 -4.41
N MET A 36 12.30 6.49 -5.17
CA MET A 36 11.84 7.87 -5.26
C MET A 36 11.01 8.26 -4.04
N VAL A 37 11.53 9.21 -3.26
CA VAL A 37 10.84 9.75 -2.09
C VAL A 37 9.78 10.77 -2.50
N GLN A 38 8.59 10.63 -1.94
CA GLN A 38 7.54 11.64 -1.91
C GLN A 38 7.53 12.27 -0.52
N SER A 39 7.57 13.59 -0.41
CA SER A 39 7.52 14.32 0.87
C SER A 39 6.51 15.47 0.82
N PRO A 40 6.06 16.00 1.96
CA PRO A 40 5.18 17.17 2.01
C PRO A 40 5.76 18.36 1.25
N TYR A 41 4.95 19.08 0.47
CA TYR A 41 5.46 20.20 -0.35
C TYR A 41 5.84 21.44 0.47
N ASN A 42 5.33 21.56 1.70
CA ASN A 42 5.49 22.76 2.53
C ASN A 42 6.78 22.77 3.35
N VAL A 43 7.57 21.69 3.32
CA VAL A 43 8.85 21.57 4.03
C VAL A 43 9.90 20.86 3.15
N PRO A 44 11.20 21.13 3.35
CA PRO A 44 12.24 20.40 2.62
C PRO A 44 12.20 18.90 2.90
N GLU A 45 12.47 18.08 1.88
CA GLU A 45 12.52 16.61 1.99
C GLU A 45 13.46 16.17 3.13
N SER A 46 14.61 16.83 3.32
CA SER A 46 15.59 16.51 4.36
C SER A 46 15.09 16.66 5.80
N GLN A 47 13.94 17.32 6.01
CA GLN A 47 13.26 17.38 7.31
C GLN A 47 12.23 16.27 7.53
N ARG A 48 11.93 15.49 6.50
CA ARG A 48 10.91 14.41 6.51
C ARG A 48 11.46 13.06 6.06
N PHE A 49 12.63 13.04 5.44
CA PHE A 49 13.32 11.83 5.03
C PHE A 49 14.81 11.94 5.31
N ARG A 50 15.42 10.80 5.67
CA ARG A 50 16.86 10.63 5.80
C ARG A 50 17.26 9.22 5.40
N TYR A 51 18.32 9.11 4.61
CA TYR A 51 19.04 7.85 4.40
C TYR A 51 20.43 7.95 5.03
N ARG A 52 20.72 7.10 6.01
CA ARG A 52 22.02 7.06 6.70
C ARG A 52 22.29 5.65 7.21
N ASP A 53 23.51 5.16 7.02
CA ASP A 53 23.98 3.86 7.53
C ASP A 53 23.05 2.69 7.13
N GLY A 54 22.55 2.69 5.90
CA GLY A 54 21.65 1.66 5.38
C GLY A 54 20.19 1.77 5.85
N VAL A 55 19.85 2.78 6.66
CA VAL A 55 18.50 2.99 7.20
C VAL A 55 17.84 4.20 6.55
N ARG A 56 16.66 3.98 5.96
CA ARG A 56 15.74 5.02 5.48
C ARG A 56 14.79 5.37 6.62
N THR A 57 14.79 6.61 7.08
CA THR A 57 13.86 7.11 8.11
C THR A 57 12.91 8.13 7.49
N PHE A 58 11.63 7.99 7.81
CA PHE A 58 10.54 8.81 7.30
C PHE A 58 9.78 9.42 8.47
N TRP A 59 9.43 10.70 8.36
CA TRP A 59 8.61 11.43 9.32
C TRP A 59 7.45 12.11 8.62
N VAL A 60 6.31 12.14 9.27
CA VAL A 60 5.19 13.02 8.93
C VAL A 60 4.68 13.65 10.21
N TYR A 61 4.53 14.96 10.21
CA TYR A 61 3.86 15.70 11.27
C TYR A 61 2.41 15.96 10.87
N LYS A 62 1.51 15.99 11.85
CA LYS A 62 0.07 16.23 11.62
C LYS A 62 -0.23 17.56 10.91
N THR A 63 0.68 18.53 11.01
CA THR A 63 0.59 19.85 10.37
C THR A 63 1.21 19.91 8.98
N ASP A 64 1.79 18.82 8.49
CA ASP A 64 2.35 18.78 7.14
C ASP A 64 1.26 18.90 6.10
N MET A 65 1.66 19.30 4.89
CA MET A 65 0.78 19.35 3.73
C MET A 65 0.92 18.08 2.88
N PRO A 66 0.02 17.84 1.91
CA PRO A 66 0.16 16.75 0.96
C PRO A 66 1.51 16.80 0.21
N PHE A 67 1.86 15.74 -0.51
CA PHE A 67 3.12 15.73 -1.30
C PHE A 67 3.05 16.58 -2.58
N ASN A 68 1.85 16.96 -3.02
CA ASN A 68 1.64 17.86 -4.14
C ASN A 68 0.37 18.70 -3.93
N THR A 69 0.19 19.72 -4.75
CA THR A 69 -0.98 20.63 -4.69
C THR A 69 -2.12 20.24 -5.63
N ALA A 70 -1.92 19.24 -6.50
CA ALA A 70 -2.85 18.85 -7.55
C ALA A 70 -3.95 17.89 -7.06
N ILE A 71 -3.64 17.03 -6.09
CA ILE A 71 -4.56 16.02 -5.57
C ILE A 71 -4.64 16.16 -4.05
N HIS A 72 -5.85 16.32 -3.52
CA HIS A 72 -6.11 16.31 -2.09
C HIS A 72 -5.87 14.89 -1.53
N THR A 73 -4.66 14.64 -1.04
CA THR A 73 -4.26 13.41 -0.33
C THR A 73 -3.70 13.79 1.03
N ASN A 74 -3.74 12.90 2.01
CA ASN A 74 -3.06 13.20 3.27
C ASN A 74 -1.51 13.31 3.09
N PRO A 75 -0.84 14.08 3.95
CA PRO A 75 0.61 14.11 4.09
C PRO A 75 1.27 12.74 4.09
N ARG A 76 2.44 12.66 3.43
CA ARG A 76 3.27 11.46 3.36
C ARG A 76 4.75 11.80 3.29
N SER A 77 5.56 10.94 3.88
CA SER A 77 6.96 10.76 3.53
C SER A 77 7.16 9.29 3.20
N GLU A 78 7.25 8.94 1.91
CA GLU A 78 7.27 7.55 1.46
C GLU A 78 8.18 7.36 0.25
N ALA A 79 8.93 6.27 0.21
CA ALA A 79 9.61 5.81 -0.98
C ALA A 79 8.65 5.00 -1.87
N MET A 80 8.54 5.39 -3.13
CA MET A 80 7.99 4.59 -4.22
C MET A 80 9.14 3.86 -4.90
N ILE A 81 9.08 2.53 -4.99
CA ILE A 81 10.06 1.75 -5.75
C ILE A 81 9.67 1.83 -7.24
N ARG A 82 10.43 2.59 -8.03
CA ARG A 82 10.20 2.83 -9.47
C ARG A 82 11.07 1.93 -10.33
N GLY A 83 10.68 1.74 -11.59
CA GLY A 83 11.43 0.94 -12.56
C GLY A 83 11.24 -0.57 -12.40
N HIS A 84 10.41 -0.96 -11.44
CA HIS A 84 10.07 -2.34 -11.08
C HIS A 84 8.55 -2.52 -10.99
N GLU A 85 7.80 -1.71 -11.74
CA GLU A 85 6.35 -1.88 -11.90
C GLU A 85 6.03 -3.21 -12.57
N TYR A 86 4.98 -3.89 -12.12
CA TYR A 86 4.66 -5.24 -12.61
C TYR A 86 3.18 -5.44 -12.89
N SER A 87 2.84 -6.24 -13.89
CA SER A 87 1.45 -6.53 -14.27
C SER A 87 1.12 -8.03 -14.29
N SER A 88 2.08 -8.89 -13.95
CA SER A 88 1.93 -10.34 -13.92
C SER A 88 2.93 -10.99 -12.95
N GLY A 89 2.76 -12.29 -12.75
CA GLY A 89 3.60 -13.10 -11.87
C GLY A 89 3.28 -12.92 -10.39
N VAL A 90 4.20 -13.41 -9.56
CA VAL A 90 4.16 -13.27 -8.10
C VAL A 90 5.32 -12.38 -7.68
N TRP A 91 5.01 -11.28 -7.02
CA TRP A 91 6.00 -10.30 -6.57
C TRP A 91 6.04 -10.23 -5.06
N GLN A 92 7.24 -10.14 -4.52
CA GLN A 92 7.47 -10.05 -3.10
C GLN A 92 8.31 -8.83 -2.74
N PHE A 93 7.81 -8.07 -1.76
CA PHE A 93 8.61 -7.11 -1.00
C PHE A 93 9.14 -7.79 0.26
N GLU A 94 10.41 -7.57 0.56
CA GLU A 94 11.03 -7.87 1.85
C GLU A 94 11.70 -6.61 2.41
N GLY A 95 11.58 -6.38 3.72
CA GLY A 95 12.34 -5.33 4.40
C GLY A 95 12.22 -5.40 5.91
N ASP A 96 13.24 -4.89 6.60
CA ASP A 96 13.21 -4.74 8.05
C ASP A 96 12.57 -3.39 8.40
N GLY A 97 11.40 -3.43 9.04
CA GLY A 97 10.66 -2.26 9.50
C GLY A 97 10.89 -2.00 10.99
N TYR A 98 10.93 -0.72 11.38
CA TYR A 98 10.90 -0.27 12.76
C TYR A 98 9.92 0.89 12.88
N VAL A 99 9.05 0.83 13.88
CA VAL A 99 8.08 1.90 14.17
C VAL A 99 8.28 2.33 15.62
N PRO A 100 8.66 3.59 15.91
CA PRO A 100 8.77 4.05 17.29
C PRO A 100 7.41 4.08 17.99
N ALA A 101 7.39 3.78 19.30
CA ALA A 101 6.20 3.98 20.10
C ALA A 101 5.71 5.42 20.02
N GLY A 102 4.39 5.59 20.04
CA GLY A 102 3.75 6.88 19.82
C GLY A 102 3.44 7.19 18.36
N THR A 103 3.77 6.32 17.40
CA THR A 103 3.29 6.44 16.00
C THR A 103 1.93 5.76 15.82
N SER A 104 0.86 6.52 15.59
CA SER A 104 -0.49 6.01 15.31
C SER A 104 -1.14 6.80 14.16
N GLY A 105 -2.12 6.22 13.49
CA GLY A 105 -2.79 6.85 12.34
C GLY A 105 -1.91 6.93 11.11
N ALA A 106 -1.06 5.93 10.88
CA ALA A 106 -0.13 5.90 9.76
C ALA A 106 -0.21 4.59 8.98
N SER A 107 -0.16 4.67 7.65
CA SER A 107 0.19 3.55 6.79
C SER A 107 1.70 3.52 6.60
N VAL A 108 2.31 2.34 6.73
CA VAL A 108 3.77 2.19 6.62
C VAL A 108 4.22 1.43 5.38
N MET A 109 3.30 0.74 4.72
CA MET A 109 3.57 -0.10 3.55
C MET A 109 2.33 -0.21 2.68
N GLN A 110 2.51 -0.09 1.36
CA GLN A 110 1.42 -0.08 0.40
C GLN A 110 1.77 -0.81 -0.90
N ILE A 111 0.74 -1.30 -1.58
CA ILE A 111 0.78 -1.68 -2.99
C ILE A 111 -0.25 -0.83 -3.72
N HIS A 112 0.17 -0.14 -4.77
CA HIS A 112 -0.70 0.73 -5.59
C HIS A 112 -0.77 0.24 -7.02
N THR A 113 -1.86 0.57 -7.70
CA THR A 113 -1.94 0.49 -9.16
C THR A 113 -1.35 1.74 -9.84
N ALA A 114 -0.65 1.52 -10.94
CA ALA A 114 -0.20 2.50 -11.90
C ALA A 114 -0.94 2.24 -13.22
N GLY A 115 -1.68 3.26 -13.67
CA GLY A 115 -2.39 3.26 -14.95
C GLY A 115 -2.33 4.63 -15.62
N GLU A 116 -2.26 4.65 -16.96
CA GLU A 116 -2.36 5.89 -17.74
C GLU A 116 -3.79 6.45 -17.68
N GLY A 117 -3.93 7.73 -17.35
CA GLY A 117 -5.20 8.47 -17.44
C GLY A 117 -6.16 8.33 -16.25
N SER A 118 -5.81 7.56 -15.21
CA SER A 118 -6.58 7.51 -13.97
C SER A 118 -6.01 8.49 -12.94
N ALA A 119 -6.80 9.50 -12.57
CA ALA A 119 -6.52 10.35 -11.40
C ALA A 119 -6.76 9.64 -10.05
N ALA A 120 -6.90 8.32 -10.05
CA ALA A 120 -7.06 7.47 -8.88
C ALA A 120 -6.06 6.30 -8.96
N HIS A 121 -4.98 6.38 -8.19
CA HIS A 121 -4.20 5.20 -7.84
C HIS A 121 -5.08 4.36 -6.91
N GLU A 122 -5.50 3.18 -7.34
CA GLU A 122 -6.27 2.27 -6.48
C GLU A 122 -5.29 1.50 -5.59
N THR A 123 -5.57 1.50 -4.29
CA THR A 123 -4.68 0.86 -3.32
C THR A 123 -5.05 -0.62 -3.18
N VAL A 124 -4.11 -1.50 -3.52
CA VAL A 124 -4.24 -2.96 -3.41
C VAL A 124 -3.99 -3.43 -1.98
N LEU A 125 -3.06 -2.78 -1.28
CA LEU A 125 -2.73 -3.07 0.12
C LEU A 125 -2.35 -1.77 0.82
N MET A 126 -2.82 -1.59 2.06
CA MET A 126 -2.21 -0.70 3.04
C MET A 126 -2.04 -1.46 4.35
N LEU A 127 -0.87 -1.32 4.96
CA LEU A 127 -0.62 -1.77 6.32
C LEU A 127 -0.56 -0.57 7.25
N HIS A 128 -1.61 -0.45 8.07
CA HIS A 128 -1.78 0.61 9.04
C HIS A 128 -1.16 0.26 10.39
N VAL A 129 -0.69 1.27 11.10
CA VAL A 129 -0.23 1.19 12.47
C VAL A 129 -1.19 2.01 13.34
N TYR A 130 -1.85 1.31 14.27
CA TYR A 130 -2.69 1.90 15.29
C TYR A 130 -2.38 1.25 16.63
N ASP A 131 -1.99 2.04 17.61
CA ASP A 131 -1.72 1.61 18.99
C ASP A 131 -0.85 0.34 19.09
N GLY A 132 0.26 0.34 18.35
CA GLY A 132 1.26 -0.74 18.36
C GLY A 132 0.84 -1.98 17.59
N VAL A 133 -0.29 -1.94 16.88
CA VAL A 133 -0.80 -3.02 16.06
C VAL A 133 -0.67 -2.67 14.58
N LEU A 134 0.04 -3.53 13.84
CA LEU A 134 0.03 -3.55 12.38
C LEU A 134 -1.28 -4.19 11.90
N ARG A 135 -2.00 -3.53 11.00
CA ARG A 135 -3.34 -3.92 10.55
C ARG A 135 -3.46 -3.79 9.05
N PHE A 136 -4.31 -4.62 8.45
CA PHE A 136 -4.81 -4.36 7.11
C PHE A 136 -5.70 -3.11 7.09
N TYR A 137 -5.90 -2.54 5.91
CA TYR A 137 -6.80 -1.41 5.67
C TYR A 137 -8.20 -1.61 6.28
N ASN A 138 -8.75 -2.82 6.22
CA ASN A 138 -10.06 -3.18 6.80
C ASN A 138 -10.05 -3.35 8.34
N GLY A 139 -8.96 -2.98 9.01
CA GLY A 139 -8.83 -3.04 10.47
C GLY A 139 -8.37 -4.39 11.04
N ALA A 140 -8.34 -5.47 10.23
CA ALA A 140 -7.90 -6.78 10.68
C ALA A 140 -6.43 -6.78 11.12
N ALA A 141 -6.15 -7.28 12.31
CA ALA A 141 -4.80 -7.29 12.87
C ALA A 141 -3.89 -8.26 12.12
N VAL A 142 -2.71 -7.77 11.73
CA VAL A 142 -1.61 -8.55 11.14
C VAL A 142 -0.65 -9.00 12.25
N GLN A 143 -0.15 -8.03 13.03
CA GLN A 143 0.80 -8.28 14.11
C GLN A 143 0.60 -7.25 15.22
N ARG A 144 0.64 -7.71 16.47
CA ARG A 144 0.58 -6.84 17.65
C ARG A 144 1.98 -6.55 18.18
N SER A 145 2.11 -5.47 18.93
CA SER A 145 3.33 -5.09 19.64
C SER A 145 4.53 -4.91 18.71
N ILE A 146 4.36 -4.12 17.65
CA ILE A 146 5.41 -3.84 16.66
C ILE A 146 6.30 -2.64 17.03
N TYR A 147 5.98 -1.92 18.09
CA TYR A 147 6.75 -0.74 18.50
C TYR A 147 8.14 -1.07 19.04
N ASP A 148 9.06 -0.14 18.81
CA ASP A 148 10.40 -0.10 19.38
C ASP A 148 11.24 -1.37 19.17
N ARG A 149 10.97 -2.05 18.06
CA ARG A 149 11.73 -3.20 17.60
C ARG A 149 11.76 -3.27 16.09
N TRP A 150 12.82 -3.87 15.57
CA TRP A 150 12.88 -4.27 14.16
C TRP A 150 12.04 -5.52 13.94
N PHE A 151 11.24 -5.53 12.89
CA PHE A 151 10.49 -6.68 12.42
C PHE A 151 10.75 -6.90 10.94
N GLN A 152 10.92 -8.16 10.54
CA GLN A 152 11.03 -8.48 9.12
C GLN A 152 9.62 -8.54 8.53
N LEU A 153 9.36 -7.78 7.47
CA LEU A 153 8.09 -7.79 6.75
C LEU A 153 8.29 -8.39 5.36
N ASN A 154 7.53 -9.44 5.06
CA ASN A 154 7.40 -9.97 3.70
C ASN A 154 5.96 -9.79 3.22
N ILE A 155 5.80 -9.26 2.01
CA ILE A 155 4.50 -9.13 1.36
C ILE A 155 4.59 -9.78 0.00
N VAL A 156 3.77 -10.79 -0.24
CA VAL A 156 3.69 -11.54 -1.50
C VAL A 156 2.37 -11.19 -2.18
N HIS A 157 2.45 -10.61 -3.37
CA HIS A 157 1.31 -10.30 -4.23
C HIS A 157 1.31 -11.26 -5.42
N ASP A 158 0.29 -12.13 -5.48
CA ASP A 158 0.03 -12.99 -6.63
C ASP A 158 -1.02 -12.30 -7.50
N VAL A 159 -0.58 -11.81 -8.67
CA VAL A 159 -1.42 -11.04 -9.58
C VAL A 159 -2.53 -11.92 -10.17
N ALA A 160 -2.19 -13.14 -10.60
CA ALA A 160 -3.13 -14.05 -11.24
C ALA A 160 -4.20 -14.53 -10.26
N ALA A 161 -3.82 -14.83 -9.01
CA ALA A 161 -4.76 -15.21 -7.97
C ALA A 161 -5.49 -14.00 -7.33
N SER A 162 -5.04 -12.77 -7.60
CA SER A 162 -5.52 -11.54 -6.95
C SER A 162 -5.46 -11.63 -5.42
N THR A 163 -4.36 -12.15 -4.89
CA THR A 163 -4.17 -12.34 -3.44
C THR A 163 -2.92 -11.64 -2.92
N VAL A 164 -3.00 -11.19 -1.68
CA VAL A 164 -1.85 -10.66 -0.94
C VAL A 164 -1.66 -11.46 0.35
N ALA A 165 -0.47 -12.03 0.52
CA ALA A 165 -0.04 -12.67 1.76
C ALA A 165 0.98 -11.77 2.47
N VAL A 166 0.80 -11.60 3.79
CA VAL A 166 1.68 -10.80 4.64
C VAL A 166 2.29 -11.69 5.70
N TYR A 167 3.61 -11.60 5.88
CA TYR A 167 4.36 -12.30 6.91
C TYR A 167 5.11 -11.29 7.76
N VAL A 168 5.13 -11.52 9.07
CA VAL A 168 5.95 -10.75 10.01
C VAL A 168 6.83 -11.72 10.77
N ASP A 169 8.15 -11.49 10.76
CA ASP A 169 9.18 -12.38 11.33
C ASP A 169 9.02 -13.85 10.90
N GLY A 170 8.81 -14.06 9.60
CA GLY A 170 8.59 -15.39 9.01
C GLY A 170 7.24 -16.04 9.34
N ARG A 171 6.35 -15.38 10.10
CA ARG A 171 5.02 -15.91 10.44
C ARG A 171 3.96 -15.28 9.55
N ARG A 172 3.19 -16.11 8.86
CA ARG A 172 2.07 -15.66 8.03
C ARG A 172 0.95 -15.07 8.89
N SER A 173 0.41 -13.93 8.47
CA SER A 173 -0.83 -13.39 9.03
C SER A 173 -1.98 -14.38 8.84
N ARG A 174 -2.83 -14.53 9.87
CA ARG A 174 -4.02 -15.39 9.79
C ARG A 174 -5.12 -14.80 8.89
N ALA A 175 -5.08 -13.50 8.65
CA ALA A 175 -6.01 -12.84 7.74
C ALA A 175 -5.43 -12.85 6.31
N VAL A 176 -6.22 -13.34 5.37
CA VAL A 176 -5.90 -13.27 3.93
C VAL A 176 -6.57 -12.04 3.35
N HIS A 177 -5.80 -11.20 2.67
CA HIS A 177 -6.33 -10.05 1.96
C HIS A 177 -6.56 -10.43 0.49
N LYS A 178 -7.80 -10.32 0.03
CA LYS A 178 -8.12 -10.34 -1.41
C LYS A 178 -7.90 -8.93 -1.94
N ALA A 179 -7.10 -8.78 -2.99
CA ALA A 179 -6.87 -7.49 -3.62
C ALA A 179 -8.21 -6.88 -4.06
N SER A 180 -8.54 -5.70 -3.54
CA SER A 180 -9.85 -5.06 -3.70
C SER A 180 -10.10 -4.53 -5.12
N GLY A 181 -9.05 -4.14 -5.85
CA GLY A 181 -9.14 -3.51 -7.17
C GLY A 181 -9.76 -4.40 -8.26
N ALA A 182 -9.32 -5.67 -8.36
CA ALA A 182 -9.82 -6.58 -9.40
C ALA A 182 -11.28 -7.00 -9.18
N PHE A 183 -11.70 -7.15 -7.92
CA PHE A 183 -13.04 -7.65 -7.58
C PHE A 183 -14.14 -6.60 -7.80
N LEU A 184 -13.89 -5.34 -7.40
CA LEU A 184 -14.85 -4.26 -7.58
C LEU A 184 -14.97 -3.83 -9.06
N ASN A 185 -13.85 -3.80 -9.80
CA ASN A 185 -13.87 -3.52 -11.23
C ASN A 185 -14.53 -4.66 -12.03
N SER A 186 -14.33 -5.92 -11.64
CA SER A 186 -15.07 -7.06 -12.19
C SER A 186 -16.57 -6.96 -11.90
N LEU A 187 -16.98 -6.63 -10.67
CA LEU A 187 -18.39 -6.42 -10.32
C LEU A 187 -19.03 -5.29 -11.14
N CYS A 188 -18.39 -4.12 -11.20
CA CYS A 188 -18.90 -2.95 -11.92
C CYS A 188 -18.94 -3.14 -13.44
N SER A 189 -18.02 -3.91 -14.02
CA SER A 189 -17.98 -4.15 -15.48
C SER A 189 -18.89 -5.28 -15.94
N THR A 190 -19.26 -6.23 -15.07
CA THR A 190 -20.02 -7.44 -15.45
C THR A 190 -21.43 -7.56 -14.85
N MET A 191 -21.76 -6.81 -13.80
CA MET A 191 -23.12 -6.84 -13.21
C MET A 191 -24.06 -5.84 -13.87
N THR A 192 -25.27 -6.31 -14.16
CA THR A 192 -26.38 -5.44 -14.59
C THR A 192 -26.91 -4.63 -13.39
N GLN A 193 -27.50 -3.47 -13.67
CA GLN A 193 -28.10 -2.59 -12.64
C GLN A 193 -29.05 -3.35 -11.70
N GLN A 194 -29.79 -4.32 -12.23
CA GLN A 194 -30.70 -5.17 -11.47
C GLN A 194 -29.96 -6.00 -10.41
N ARG A 195 -28.85 -6.66 -10.79
CA ARG A 195 -28.07 -7.48 -9.86
C ARG A 195 -27.36 -6.64 -8.81
N LEU A 196 -26.97 -5.41 -9.16
CA LEU A 196 -26.41 -4.43 -8.21
C LEU A 196 -27.44 -4.04 -7.15
N THR A 197 -28.67 -3.76 -7.57
CA THR A 197 -29.78 -3.47 -6.66
C THR A 197 -30.09 -4.65 -5.75
N ASP A 198 -30.15 -5.87 -6.29
CA ASP A 198 -30.43 -7.07 -5.51
C ASP A 198 -29.32 -7.36 -4.47
N LEU A 199 -28.05 -7.13 -4.83
CA LEU A 199 -26.91 -7.26 -3.91
C LEU A 199 -26.93 -6.18 -2.81
N ALA A 200 -27.29 -4.95 -3.15
CA ALA A 200 -27.43 -3.87 -2.17
C ALA A 200 -28.56 -4.16 -1.17
N ILE A 201 -29.68 -4.72 -1.64
CA ILE A 201 -30.79 -5.16 -0.80
C ILE A 201 -30.35 -6.30 0.13
N ILE A 202 -29.65 -7.31 -0.39
CA ILE A 202 -29.13 -8.43 0.43
C ILE A 202 -28.14 -7.91 1.49
N ALA A 203 -27.28 -6.96 1.15
CA ALA A 203 -26.33 -6.37 2.10
C ALA A 203 -27.02 -5.55 3.21
N LEU A 204 -28.08 -4.81 2.86
CA LEU A 204 -28.97 -4.11 3.81
C LEU A 204 -29.66 -5.10 4.75
N GLU A 205 -30.27 -6.14 4.20
CA GLU A 205 -31.05 -7.13 4.96
C GLU A 205 -30.19 -8.02 5.87
N SER A 206 -28.92 -8.24 5.52
CA SER A 206 -27.99 -9.05 6.31
C SER A 206 -27.24 -8.27 7.39
N GLY A 207 -27.47 -6.95 7.54
CA GLY A 207 -26.72 -6.10 8.46
C GLY A 207 -25.21 -6.11 8.17
N LEU A 208 -24.82 -6.56 6.97
CA LEU A 208 -23.45 -6.46 6.47
C LEU A 208 -23.05 -5.01 6.35
N LEU A 209 -24.06 -4.14 6.20
CA LEU A 209 -23.80 -2.75 6.03
C LEU A 209 -23.15 -2.13 7.28
N ASP A 210 -23.67 -2.38 8.48
CA ASP A 210 -23.19 -1.80 9.76
C ASP A 210 -21.72 -2.12 10.12
N LYS A 211 -21.03 -2.92 9.32
CA LYS A 211 -19.61 -3.27 9.47
C LYS A 211 -18.67 -2.50 8.54
N ILE A 212 -19.22 -1.62 7.71
CA ILE A 212 -18.50 -0.83 6.73
C ILE A 212 -18.85 0.65 7.00
N GLU A 213 -17.85 1.48 7.21
CA GLU A 213 -18.01 2.93 7.37
C GLU A 213 -18.46 3.55 6.03
N TYR A 214 -19.77 3.82 5.89
CA TYR A 214 -20.37 4.29 4.63
C TYR A 214 -19.98 5.69 4.23
N GLU A 215 -19.70 6.55 5.20
CA GLU A 215 -19.55 7.98 4.97
C GLU A 215 -18.40 8.23 4.00
N ASP A 216 -17.27 7.57 4.21
CA ASP A 216 -16.11 7.64 3.31
C ASP A 216 -16.40 7.09 1.91
N ILE A 217 -17.16 5.99 1.82
CA ILE A 217 -17.52 5.35 0.54
C ILE A 217 -18.52 6.21 -0.24
N ILE A 218 -19.48 6.82 0.45
CA ILE A 218 -20.49 7.70 -0.13
C ILE A 218 -19.84 9.00 -0.60
N GLU A 219 -18.96 9.60 0.21
CA GLU A 219 -18.21 10.79 -0.18
C GLU A 219 -17.30 10.52 -1.37
N GLU A 220 -16.63 9.36 -1.38
CA GLU A 220 -15.82 8.93 -2.52
C GLU A 220 -16.66 8.69 -3.78
N PHE A 221 -17.82 8.04 -3.66
CA PHE A 221 -18.74 7.79 -4.76
C PHE A 221 -19.31 9.10 -5.35
N ILE A 222 -19.72 10.04 -4.49
CA ILE A 222 -20.22 11.35 -4.89
C ILE A 222 -19.10 12.15 -5.57
N SER A 223 -17.88 12.13 -5.02
CA SER A 223 -16.71 12.78 -5.61
C SER A 223 -16.36 12.21 -6.99
N ARG A 224 -16.34 10.87 -7.12
CA ARG A 224 -16.08 10.15 -8.38
C ARG A 224 -17.16 10.47 -9.43
N ASN A 225 -18.44 10.47 -9.07
CA ASN A 225 -19.53 10.78 -10.00
C ASN A 225 -19.56 12.26 -10.40
N THR A 226 -19.23 13.18 -9.50
CA THR A 226 -19.14 14.61 -9.82
C THR A 226 -18.00 14.89 -10.80
N LYS A 227 -16.84 14.24 -10.62
CA LYS A 227 -15.72 14.29 -11.60
C LYS A 227 -16.11 13.68 -12.94
N ARG A 228 -16.76 12.51 -12.95
CA ARG A 228 -17.20 11.81 -14.16
C ARG A 228 -18.23 12.63 -14.96
N MET A 229 -19.19 13.27 -14.27
CA MET A 229 -20.15 14.18 -14.91
C MET A 229 -19.50 15.44 -15.50
N LYS A 230 -18.48 16.00 -14.83
CA LYS A 230 -17.72 17.14 -15.36
C LYS A 230 -16.91 16.77 -16.61
N LEU A 231 -16.26 15.61 -16.61
CA LEU A 231 -15.52 15.08 -17.77
C LEU A 231 -16.45 14.73 -18.94
N PHE A 232 -17.62 14.14 -18.65
CA PHE A 232 -18.63 13.84 -19.66
C PHE A 232 -19.17 15.11 -20.34
N LYS A 233 -19.41 16.18 -19.56
CA LYS A 233 -19.75 17.50 -20.12
C LYS A 233 -18.64 18.06 -21.00
N ALA A 234 -17.36 17.86 -20.67
CA ALA A 234 -16.25 18.34 -21.50
C ALA A 234 -16.10 17.55 -22.81
N SER A 235 -16.32 16.23 -22.80
CA SER A 235 -16.19 15.38 -23.98
C SER A 235 -17.33 15.51 -25.01
N VAL A 236 -18.52 15.95 -24.60
CA VAL A 236 -19.66 16.15 -25.52
C VAL A 236 -19.52 17.41 -26.37
N PHE A 237 -18.68 18.38 -25.98
CA PHE A 237 -18.43 19.61 -26.77
C PHE A 237 -17.30 19.50 -27.79
N ALA A 238 -16.56 18.38 -27.84
CA ALA A 238 -15.50 18.14 -28.82
C ALA A 238 -15.89 16.98 -29.75
N GLY A 239 -16.81 17.21 -30.68
CA GLY A 239 -17.22 16.21 -31.66
C GLY A 239 -16.27 16.14 -32.85
N THR A 240 -15.74 14.94 -33.17
CA THR A 240 -15.86 14.33 -34.51
C THR A 240 -15.38 12.86 -34.56
N ALA A 241 -16.27 12.00 -35.03
CA ALA A 241 -16.11 10.72 -35.75
C ALA A 241 -14.86 9.82 -35.56
N LEU A 242 -15.08 8.57 -35.10
CA LEU A 242 -14.60 7.40 -35.86
C LEU A 242 -15.43 6.13 -35.58
N ARG A 243 -15.81 5.47 -36.68
CA ARG A 243 -16.56 4.21 -36.80
C ARG A 243 -15.76 2.99 -36.33
N ARG A 244 -16.53 2.01 -35.82
CA ARG A 244 -16.27 0.56 -35.67
C ARG A 244 -14.96 0.01 -36.24
N ARG A 245 -14.16 -0.61 -35.37
CA ARG A 245 -13.45 -1.88 -35.65
C ARG A 245 -13.64 -2.83 -34.46
N PHE A 246 -14.19 -4.01 -34.73
CA PHE A 246 -14.04 -5.18 -33.87
C PHE A 246 -12.59 -5.64 -34.00
N GLY A 247 -11.87 -5.54 -32.89
CA GLY A 247 -10.52 -6.06 -32.68
C GLY A 247 -10.38 -6.21 -31.18
N ALA A 248 -9.83 -7.33 -30.72
CA ALA A 248 -9.72 -7.70 -29.31
C ALA A 248 -9.34 -6.49 -28.44
N SER A 249 -10.22 -6.11 -27.52
CA SER A 249 -9.83 -5.20 -26.45
C SER A 249 -8.99 -6.04 -25.49
N VAL A 250 -7.69 -6.15 -25.78
CA VAL A 250 -6.71 -6.28 -24.72
C VAL A 250 -6.89 -5.02 -23.92
N ILE A 251 -7.48 -5.13 -22.72
CA ILE A 251 -7.52 -4.01 -21.79
C ILE A 251 -6.05 -3.82 -21.35
N PRO A 252 -5.38 -2.71 -21.70
CA PRO A 252 -4.06 -2.43 -21.17
C PRO A 252 -4.17 -2.12 -19.67
N GLY A 253 -3.09 -2.35 -18.93
CA GLY A 253 -2.55 -1.23 -18.17
C GLY A 253 -2.90 -1.11 -16.69
N GLU A 254 -3.05 -2.21 -15.97
CA GLU A 254 -2.79 -2.18 -14.52
C GLU A 254 -1.39 -2.73 -14.27
N SER A 255 -0.49 -1.84 -13.90
CA SER A 255 0.80 -2.20 -13.30
C SER A 255 0.73 -1.92 -11.80
N TYR A 256 1.50 -2.63 -11.00
CA TYR A 256 1.54 -2.52 -9.56
C TYR A 256 2.92 -2.07 -9.12
N TYR A 257 3.00 -1.40 -7.99
CA TYR A 257 4.28 -1.03 -7.40
C TYR A 257 4.18 -0.95 -5.87
N PHE A 258 5.33 -1.13 -5.21
CA PHE A 258 5.44 -1.06 -3.77
C PHE A 258 5.80 0.35 -3.29
N LYS A 259 5.23 0.74 -2.15
CA LYS A 259 5.63 1.94 -1.42
C LYS A 259 5.82 1.63 0.05
N PHE A 260 6.79 2.26 0.69
CA PHE A 260 7.01 2.15 2.13
C PHE A 260 7.46 3.48 2.72
N GLY A 261 7.16 3.70 4.01
CA GLY A 261 7.47 4.94 4.71
C GLY A 261 6.37 5.31 5.70
N VAL A 262 5.86 6.53 5.64
CA VAL A 262 4.74 7.01 6.47
C VAL A 262 3.75 7.77 5.59
N TYR A 263 2.51 7.30 5.53
CA TYR A 263 1.38 8.01 4.95
C TYR A 263 0.28 8.19 6.00
N MET A 264 -0.03 9.44 6.34
CA MET A 264 -0.99 9.78 7.39
C MET A 264 -2.40 9.32 7.01
N GLN A 265 -3.08 8.67 7.94
CA GLN A 265 -4.45 8.18 7.82
C GLN A 265 -5.45 9.12 8.51
N HIS A 266 -6.74 8.89 8.33
CA HIS A 266 -7.79 9.84 8.73
C HIS A 266 -8.10 9.86 10.24
N GLN A 267 -7.74 8.82 10.98
CA GLN A 267 -8.10 8.67 12.39
C GLN A 267 -6.85 8.49 13.26
N ASP A 268 -6.97 8.82 14.55
CA ASP A 268 -5.98 8.56 15.62
C ASP A 268 -4.52 8.91 15.27
N GLN A 269 -4.34 10.01 14.53
CA GLN A 269 -3.03 10.49 14.10
C GLN A 269 -2.25 11.07 15.27
N SER A 270 -1.04 10.56 15.45
CA SER A 270 -0.05 11.15 16.34
C SER A 270 0.44 12.51 15.81
N SER A 271 0.99 13.34 16.70
CA SER A 271 1.59 14.63 16.32
C SER A 271 2.77 14.45 15.36
N CYS A 272 3.55 13.39 15.55
CA CYS A 272 4.61 12.92 14.67
C CYS A 272 4.43 11.41 14.47
N MET A 273 4.50 10.97 13.22
CA MET A 273 4.48 9.57 12.80
C MET A 273 5.81 9.24 12.15
N GLU A 274 6.44 8.16 12.56
CA GLU A 274 7.76 7.76 12.09
C GLU A 274 7.78 6.28 11.69
N SER A 275 8.52 5.98 10.62
CA SER A 275 8.95 4.61 10.33
C SER A 275 10.39 4.60 9.83
N ARG A 276 11.08 3.48 10.08
CA ARG A 276 12.43 3.23 9.59
C ARG A 276 12.46 1.92 8.85
N TRP A 277 13.27 1.88 7.79
CA TRP A 277 13.37 0.73 6.90
C TRP A 277 14.82 0.44 6.54
N ALA A 278 15.21 -0.81 6.67
CA ALA A 278 16.51 -1.34 6.27
C ALA A 278 16.34 -2.59 5.40
N ASN A 279 17.39 -2.97 4.68
CA ASN A 279 17.45 -4.23 3.91
C ASN A 279 16.28 -4.45 2.93
N VAL A 280 15.73 -3.38 2.37
CA VAL A 280 14.60 -3.45 1.43
C VAL A 280 15.04 -4.13 0.14
N THR A 281 14.32 -5.19 -0.25
CA THR A 281 14.58 -6.01 -1.42
C THR A 281 13.27 -6.37 -2.11
N LEU A 282 13.29 -6.51 -3.43
CA LEU A 282 12.20 -7.10 -4.20
C LEU A 282 12.60 -8.48 -4.74
N TYR A 283 11.60 -9.33 -4.88
CA TYR A 283 11.71 -10.67 -5.43
C TYR A 283 10.57 -10.91 -6.41
N THR A 284 10.80 -11.71 -7.44
CA THR A 284 9.75 -12.09 -8.39
C THR A 284 9.82 -13.56 -8.76
N LYS A 285 8.68 -14.10 -9.15
CA LYS A 285 8.51 -15.44 -9.71
C LYS A 285 7.47 -15.37 -10.82
N GLN A 286 7.78 -15.96 -11.97
CA GLN A 286 6.85 -16.04 -13.11
C GLN A 286 5.92 -17.24 -12.98
#